data_AF-A0A8T7KND3-F1
#
_entry.id   AF-A0A8T7KND3-F1
#
_cell.length_a   1.000
_cell.length_b   1.000
_cell.length_c   1.000
_cell.angle_alpha   90.00
_cell.angle_beta   90.00
_cell.angle_gamma   90.00
#
_symmetry.space_group_name_H-M   'P 1'
#
loop_
_entity.id
_entity.type
_entity.pdbx_description
1 polymer ?
#
loop_
_entity_poly.entity_id
_entity_poly.type
_entity_poly.pdbx_seq_one_letter_code
_entity_poly.pdbx_strand_id
1 'polypeptide(L)' 'MENCVLNYAKGKQSAQADASLTMTRSALNEIVLGEAKLAEKLAAGEASINGNPEKLVEFLSLLDTFEFWFNIVTP' A
#
# COMPACT_ATOMS: atom_id res chain seq x y z
N MET A 1 -9.97 -6.52 -1.74
CA MET A 1 -10.66 -5.68 -0.74
C MET A 1 -12.13 -5.86 -1.00
N GLU A 2 -12.94 -6.08 0.03
CA GLU A 2 -14.36 -6.40 -0.16
C GLU A 2 -15.18 -5.68 0.91
N ASN A 3 -16.39 -5.26 0.55
CA ASN A 3 -17.33 -4.61 1.46
C ASN A 3 -16.73 -3.38 2.18
N CYS A 4 -15.91 -2.59 1.48
CA CYS A 4 -15.22 -1.41 2.01
C CYS A 4 -14.29 -1.69 3.21
N VAL A 5 -13.81 -2.93 3.37
CA VAL A 5 -12.88 -3.31 4.45
C VAL A 5 -11.58 -3.88 3.89
N LEU A 6 -10.46 -3.43 4.46
CA LEU A 6 -9.15 -4.01 4.25
C LEU A 6 -8.87 -5.09 5.31
N ASN A 7 -8.75 -6.34 4.88
CA ASN A 7 -8.45 -7.47 5.75
C ASN A 7 -7.02 -7.96 5.53
N TYR A 8 -6.35 -8.36 6.62
CA TYR A 8 -5.01 -8.94 6.59
C TYR A 8 -4.98 -10.27 7.34
N ALA A 9 -4.32 -11.29 6.77
CA ALA A 9 -4.10 -12.58 7.41
C ALA A 9 -2.64 -13.01 7.29
N LYS A 10 -1.94 -13.09 8.43
CA LYS A 10 -0.53 -13.48 8.49
C LYS A 10 -0.34 -14.92 8.02
N GLY A 11 0.67 -15.14 7.16
CA GLY A 11 1.05 -16.47 6.69
C GLY A 11 0.07 -17.10 5.68
N LYS A 12 -0.89 -16.33 5.16
CA LYS A 12 -1.80 -16.78 4.10
C LYS A 12 -1.54 -16.01 2.81
N GLN A 13 -1.62 -16.72 1.69
CA GLN A 13 -1.58 -16.17 0.34
C GLN A 13 -2.70 -16.82 -0.47
N SER A 14 -3.37 -16.05 -1.32
CA SER A 14 -4.41 -16.56 -2.22
C SER A 14 -3.80 -16.94 -3.56
N ALA A 15 -4.16 -18.10 -4.09
CA ALA A 15 -3.80 -18.49 -5.46
C ALA A 15 -4.50 -17.62 -6.53
N GLN A 16 -5.53 -16.87 -6.13
CA GLN A 16 -6.32 -15.99 -7.00
C GLN A 16 -6.04 -14.50 -6.70
N ALA A 17 -4.91 -14.18 -6.06
CA ALA A 17 -4.56 -12.78 -5.79
C ALA A 17 -4.36 -12.01 -7.11
N ASP A 18 -4.96 -10.81 -7.22
CA ASP A 18 -4.80 -9.96 -8.41
C ASP A 18 -3.34 -9.51 -8.62
N ALA A 19 -2.60 -9.33 -7.52
CA ALA A 19 -1.20 -8.97 -7.51
C ALA A 19 -0.49 -9.53 -6.27
N SER A 20 0.81 -9.79 -6.41
CA SER A 20 1.71 -10.18 -5.31
C SER A 20 2.89 -9.21 -5.26
N LEU A 21 3.00 -8.47 -4.15
CA LEU A 21 4.08 -7.53 -3.87
C LEU A 21 5.09 -8.16 -2.90
N THR A 22 6.35 -8.23 -3.29
CA THR A 22 7.46 -8.68 -2.44
C THR A 22 8.38 -7.50 -2.17
N MET A 23 8.73 -7.27 -0.90
CA MET A 23 9.71 -6.26 -0.48
C MET A 23 10.24 -6.59 0.92
N THR A 24 11.29 -5.90 1.35
CA THR A 24 11.76 -5.96 2.74
C THR A 24 10.86 -5.14 3.67
N ARG A 25 10.88 -5.45 4.98
CA ARG A 25 10.16 -4.65 5.97
C ARG A 25 10.72 -3.22 6.08
N SER A 26 12.03 -3.02 5.84
CA SER A 26 12.64 -1.69 5.82
C SER A 26 12.06 -0.84 4.70
N ALA A 27 12.01 -1.38 3.48
CA ALA A 27 11.44 -0.67 2.33
C ALA A 27 9.98 -0.28 2.57
N LEU A 28 9.18 -1.15 3.19
CA LEU A 28 7.81 -0.81 3.58
C LEU A 28 7.76 0.38 4.56
N ASN A 29 8.62 0.37 5.59
CA ASN A 29 8.66 1.44 6.58
C ASN A 29 9.02 2.79 5.94
N GLU A 30 10.07 2.82 5.12
CA GLU A 30 10.52 4.02 4.40
C GLU A 30 9.40 4.59 3.51
N ILE A 31 8.64 3.73 2.84
CA ILE A 31 7.48 4.14 2.02
C ILE A 31 6.37 4.75 2.90
N VAL A 32 6.03 4.10 4.01
CA VAL A 32 4.95 4.55 4.91
C VAL A 32 5.32 5.87 5.62
N LEU A 33 6.59 6.08 5.91
CA LEU A 33 7.11 7.33 6.48
C LEU A 33 7.23 8.46 5.44
N GLY A 34 7.03 8.17 4.15
CA GLY A 34 7.18 9.13 3.06
C GLY A 34 8.64 9.43 2.69
N GLU A 35 9.59 8.63 3.16
CA GLU A 35 11.02 8.77 2.91
C GLU A 35 11.43 8.23 1.53
N ALA A 36 10.67 7.30 0.97
CA ALA A 36 10.87 6.74 -0.37
C ALA A 36 9.55 6.45 -1.07
N LYS A 37 9.57 6.40 -2.41
CA LYS A 37 8.41 5.95 -3.21
C LYS A 37 8.52 4.48 -3.56
N LEU A 38 7.38 3.79 -3.66
CA LEU A 38 7.35 2.39 -4.11
C LEU A 38 8.00 2.22 -5.50
N ALA A 39 7.78 3.16 -6.42
CA ALA A 39 8.39 3.13 -7.75
C ALA A 39 9.93 3.15 -7.71
N GLU A 40 10.52 3.88 -6.77
CA GLU A 40 11.97 3.94 -6.58
C GLU A 40 12.49 2.58 -6.08
N LYS A 41 11.77 1.95 -5.14
CA LYS A 41 12.10 0.61 -4.63
C LYS A 41 11.97 -0.48 -5.68
N LEU A 42 10.99 -0.38 -6.58
CA LEU A 42 10.86 -1.27 -7.73
C LEU A 42 12.02 -1.09 -8.71
N ALA A 43 12.39 0.15 -9.03
CA ALA A 43 13.52 0.44 -9.92
C ALA A 43 14.87 -0.01 -9.35
N ALA A 44 15.04 0.06 -8.02
CA ALA A 44 16.23 -0.42 -7.31
C ALA A 44 16.28 -1.95 -7.14
N GLY A 45 15.21 -2.68 -7.49
CA GLY A 45 15.10 -4.13 -7.27
C GLY A 45 14.89 -4.54 -5.81
N GLU A 46 14.60 -3.57 -4.93
CA GLU A 46 14.29 -3.79 -3.51
C GLU A 46 12.82 -4.20 -3.28
N ALA A 47 11.99 -4.02 -4.30
CA ALA A 47 10.62 -4.50 -4.37
C ALA A 47 10.36 -5.17 -5.73
N SER A 48 9.41 -6.10 -5.77
CA SER A 48 8.94 -6.71 -7.02
C SER A 48 7.43 -6.95 -6.97
N ILE A 49 6.79 -6.86 -8.14
CA ILE A 49 5.36 -7.11 -8.31
C ILE A 49 5.17 -8.22 -9.34
N ASN A 50 4.39 -9.24 -8.99
CA ASN A 50 3.86 -10.23 -9.91
C ASN A 50 2.34 -10.04 -10.04
N GLY A 51 1.77 -10.35 -11.21
CA GLY A 51 0.34 -10.12 -11.48
C GLY A 51 0.07 -8.72 -12.04
N ASN A 52 -1.07 -8.11 -11.69
CA ASN A 52 -1.46 -6.80 -12.22
C ASN A 52 -0.98 -5.64 -11.31
N PRO A 53 0.05 -4.85 -11.71
CA PRO A 53 0.54 -3.74 -10.89
C PRO A 53 -0.49 -2.60 -10.72
N GLU A 54 -1.43 -2.43 -11.65
CA GLU A 54 -2.47 -1.39 -11.56
C GLU A 54 -3.39 -1.62 -10.36
N LYS A 55 -3.57 -2.86 -9.92
CA LYS A 55 -4.37 -3.19 -8.74
C LYS A 55 -3.78 -2.65 -7.44
N LEU A 56 -2.44 -2.53 -7.38
CA LEU A 56 -1.78 -1.90 -6.25
C LEU A 56 -1.93 -0.36 -6.31
N VAL A 57 -1.89 0.23 -7.50
CA VAL A 57 -2.15 1.67 -7.70
C VAL A 57 -3.59 2.01 -7.31
N GLU A 58 -4.55 1.20 -7.77
CA GLU A 58 -5.97 1.31 -7.40
C GLU A 58 -6.12 1.23 -5.87
N PHE A 59 -5.52 0.22 -5.22
CA PHE A 59 -5.54 0.10 -3.77
C PHE A 59 -4.98 1.34 -3.04
N LEU A 60 -3.83 1.86 -3.47
CA LEU A 60 -3.21 3.02 -2.84
C LEU A 60 -4.04 4.29 -3.02
N SER A 61 -4.76 4.43 -4.14
CA SER A 61 -5.67 5.56 -4.38
C SER A 61 -6.89 5.59 -3.46
N LEU A 62 -7.21 4.48 -2.80
CA LEU A 62 -8.30 4.38 -1.82
C LEU A 62 -7.88 4.82 -0.41
N LEU A 63 -6.59 5.10 -0.19
CA LEU A 63 -6.09 5.59 1.09
C LEU A 63 -6.34 7.09 1.21
N ASP A 64 -6.89 7.51 2.35
CA ASP A 64 -7.22 8.90 2.61
C ASP A 64 -6.01 9.68 3.13
N THR A 65 -6.04 11.00 2.96
CA THR A 65 -5.10 11.94 3.57
C THR A 65 -5.87 12.86 4.49
N PHE A 66 -5.56 12.81 5.78
CA PHE A 66 -6.27 13.59 6.79
C PHE A 66 -5.71 15.01 6.89
N GLU A 67 -6.60 15.99 6.88
CA GLU A 67 -6.27 17.40 7.05
C GLU A 67 -5.96 17.66 8.54
N PHE A 68 -4.80 18.24 8.82
CA PHE A 68 -4.32 18.39 10.20
C PHE A 68 -5.15 19.41 11.00
N TRP A 69 -5.62 20.48 10.34
CA TRP A 69 -6.33 21.58 10.97
C TRP A 69 -7.84 21.48 10.79
N PHE A 70 -8.39 20.29 11.03
CA PHE A 70 -9.84 20.14 11.09
C PHE A 70 -10.43 21.04 12.20
N ASN A 71 -11.63 21.57 11.95
CA ASN A 71 -12.28 22.45 12.92
C ASN A 71 -12.52 21.72 14.25
N ILE A 72 -12.11 22.34 15.36
CA ILE A 72 -12.29 21.76 16.71
C ILE A 72 -13.54 22.34 17.39
N VAL A 73 -13.79 23.64 17.25
CA VAL A 73 -14.86 24.38 17.97
C VAL A 73 -16.02 24.82 17.08
N THR A 74 -15.93 24.57 15.77
CA THR A 74 -17.00 24.77 14.79
C THR A 74 -17.18 23.50 13.97
N PRO A 75 -18.37 23.22 13.41
CA PRO A 75 -18.51 22.26 12.33
C PRO A 75 -17.61 22.60 11.14
#